data_AF-A0A0D6A5S8-F1
#
_entry.id   AF-A0A0D6A5S8-F1
#
_cell.length_a   1.000
_cell.length_b   1.000
_cell.length_c   1.000
_cell.angle_alpha   90.00
_cell.angle_beta   90.00
_cell.angle_gamma   90.00
#
_symmetry.space_group_name_H-M   'P 1'
#
loop_
_entity.id
_entity.type
_entity.pdbx_description
1 polymer ?
#
loop_
_entity_poly.entity_id
_entity_poly.type
_entity_poly.pdbx_seq_one_letter_code
_entity_poly.pdbx_strand_id
1 'polypeptide(L)'
;MYDYKYEPHRIIFMIDNKSFFASCEALRLGLNPMTVCLAVISRQEGSNWGSGLIMAASPLAKKKYGLHNVMRARDLPSKKEAPDLILVDPHMNLYIKRSM
;
A
#
# COMPACT_ATOMS: atom_id res chain seq x y z
N MET A 1 33.34 16.69 26.51
CA MET A 1 31.93 17.12 26.58
C MET A 1 31.63 17.86 25.28
N TYR A 2 30.55 17.54 24.57
CA TYR A 2 30.23 18.18 23.29
C TYR A 2 29.54 19.53 23.51
N ASP A 3 29.91 20.54 22.72
CA ASP A 3 29.31 21.88 22.71
C ASP A 3 28.30 22.00 21.57
N TYR A 4 27.02 22.20 21.91
CA TYR A 4 25.90 22.28 20.97
C TYR A 4 25.36 23.71 20.78
N LYS A 5 26.05 24.75 21.29
CA LYS A 5 25.59 26.16 21.20
C LYS A 5 25.32 26.65 19.77
N TYR A 6 25.95 26.04 18.78
CA TYR A 6 25.85 26.43 17.37
C TYR A 6 25.01 25.46 16.54
N GLU A 7 24.41 24.45 17.17
CA GLU A 7 23.58 23.50 16.43
C GLU A 7 22.31 24.21 15.91
N PRO A 8 21.98 24.10 14.62
CA PRO A 8 20.79 24.73 14.07
C PRO A 8 19.49 24.21 14.70
N HIS A 9 18.72 25.12 15.30
CA HIS A 9 17.36 24.82 15.75
C HIS A 9 16.40 24.86 14.56
N ARG A 10 15.71 23.75 14.29
CA ARG A 10 14.77 23.63 13.16
C ARG A 10 13.53 22.86 13.56
N ILE A 11 12.40 23.23 12.94
CA ILE A 11 11.18 22.43 12.94
C ILE A 11 11.19 21.61 11.65
N ILE A 12 11.05 20.29 11.77
CA ILE A 12 11.07 19.36 10.63
C ILE A 12 9.68 18.72 10.53
N PHE A 13 9.02 18.90 9.39
CA PHE A 13 7.79 18.20 9.06
C PHE A 13 8.10 16.95 8.24
N MET A 14 7.60 15.80 8.68
CA MET A 14 7.69 14.54 7.95
C MET A 14 6.30 14.18 7.44
N ILE A 15 6.10 14.29 6.12
CA ILE A 15 4.83 14.04 5.45
C ILE A 15 4.96 12.74 4.65
N ASP A 16 4.02 11.82 4.85
CA ASP A 16 3.93 10.56 4.12
C ASP A 16 2.49 10.27 3.70
N ASN A 17 2.34 9.67 2.52
CA ASN A 17 1.06 9.28 1.94
C ASN A 17 0.60 7.93 2.49
N LYS A 18 -0.55 7.92 3.15
CA LYS A 18 -1.12 6.69 3.71
C LYS A 18 -1.47 5.69 2.60
N SER A 19 -0.87 4.50 2.67
CA SER A 19 -1.13 3.38 1.75
C SER A 19 -1.00 3.78 0.26
N PHE A 20 0.05 4.53 -0.09
CA PHE A 20 0.24 5.20 -1.38
C PHE A 20 -0.22 4.43 -2.64
N PHE A 21 0.29 3.21 -2.88
CA PHE A 21 -0.08 2.46 -4.10
C PHE A 21 -1.57 2.07 -4.12
N ALA A 22 -2.12 1.61 -2.98
CA ALA A 22 -3.53 1.28 -2.89
C ALA A 22 -4.41 2.52 -3.07
N SER A 23 -3.97 3.67 -2.56
CA SER A 23 -4.65 4.95 -2.74
C SER A 23 -4.64 5.40 -4.21
N CYS A 24 -3.51 5.24 -4.92
CA CYS A 24 -3.41 5.54 -6.35
C CYS A 24 -4.33 4.65 -7.18
N GLU A 25 -4.35 3.34 -6.90
CA GLU A 25 -5.19 2.38 -7.62
C GLU A 25 -6.69 2.60 -7.32
N ALA A 26 -7.05 2.90 -6.07
CA ALA A 26 -8.42 3.26 -5.72
C ALA A 26 -8.91 4.45 -6.55
N LEU A 27 -8.12 5.53 -6.61
CA LEU A 27 -8.47 6.71 -7.41
C LEU A 27 -8.51 6.41 -8.91
N ARG A 28 -7.60 5.58 -9.44
CA ARG A 28 -7.63 5.15 -10.85
C ARG A 28 -8.93 4.40 -11.18
N LEU A 29 -9.44 3.61 -10.24
CA LEU A 29 -10.69 2.87 -10.36
C LEU A 29 -11.95 3.69 -10.04
N GLY A 30 -11.81 4.99 -9.71
CA GLY A 30 -12.94 5.83 -9.30
C GLY A 30 -13.51 5.50 -7.92
N LEU A 31 -12.73 4.81 -7.07
CA LEU A 31 -13.12 4.37 -5.74
C LEU A 31 -12.56 5.32 -4.68
N ASN A 32 -13.26 5.43 -3.54
CA ASN A 32 -12.78 6.21 -2.40
C ASN A 32 -11.69 5.44 -1.64
N PRO A 33 -10.44 5.94 -1.57
CA PRO A 33 -9.30 5.24 -0.95
C PRO A 33 -9.47 5.00 0.57
N MET A 34 -10.35 5.75 1.24
CA MET A 34 -10.60 5.61 2.67
C MET A 34 -11.60 4.49 3.00
N THR A 35 -12.45 4.11 2.05
CA THR A 35 -13.56 3.16 2.27
C THR A 35 -13.49 1.91 1.40
N VAL A 36 -12.65 1.89 0.36
CA VAL A 36 -12.47 0.69 -0.46
C VAL A 36 -11.63 -0.37 0.25
N CYS A 37 -12.01 -1.63 0.13
CA CYS A 37 -11.20 -2.78 0.52
C CYS A 37 -10.35 -3.24 -0.68
N LEU A 38 -9.12 -2.74 -0.79
CA LEU A 38 -8.22 -3.00 -1.92
C LEU A 38 -6.80 -3.34 -1.45
N ALA A 39 -6.12 -4.23 -2.17
CA ALA A 39 -4.69 -4.49 -2.04
C ALA A 39 -4.00 -4.58 -3.41
N VAL A 40 -2.80 -4.00 -3.50
CA VAL A 40 -1.94 -4.05 -4.69
C VAL A 40 -0.99 -5.22 -4.54
N ILE A 41 -0.97 -6.12 -5.52
CA ILE A 41 -0.15 -7.33 -5.52
C ILE A 41 0.83 -7.30 -6.70
N SER A 42 2.12 -7.45 -6.40
CA SER A 42 3.15 -7.69 -7.42
C SER A 42 3.48 -9.16 -7.50
N ARG A 43 3.59 -9.68 -8.71
CA ARG A 43 4.01 -11.06 -8.99
C ARG A 43 4.85 -11.07 -10.26
N GLN A 44 5.79 -12.01 -10.33
CA GLN A 44 6.54 -12.25 -11.55
C GLN A 44 5.67 -13.00 -12.55
N GLU A 45 5.76 -12.64 -13.84
CA GLU A 45 5.08 -13.40 -14.88
C GLU A 45 5.56 -14.85 -14.89
N GLY A 46 4.62 -15.80 -15.04
CA GLY A 46 4.91 -17.23 -14.99
C GLY A 46 5.13 -17.82 -13.59
N SER A 47 5.11 -17.01 -12.51
CA SER A 47 5.21 -17.54 -11.15
C SER A 47 3.84 -17.94 -10.58
N ASN A 48 3.87 -18.88 -9.62
CA ASN A 48 2.66 -19.29 -8.90
C ASN A 48 2.06 -18.13 -8.11
N TRP A 49 0.74 -18.02 -8.08
CA TRP A 49 -0.01 -16.97 -7.36
C TRP A 49 0.53 -16.72 -5.95
N GLY A 50 0.76 -17.78 -5.18
CA GLY A 50 1.21 -17.71 -3.80
C GLY A 50 2.56 -17.02 -3.58
N SER A 51 3.39 -16.89 -4.62
CA SER A 51 4.68 -16.17 -4.57
C SER A 51 4.51 -14.64 -4.60
N GLY A 52 3.34 -14.16 -5.02
CA GLY A 52 3.02 -12.75 -5.11
C GLY A 52 3.16 -12.04 -3.76
N LEU A 53 3.51 -10.76 -3.82
CA LEU A 53 3.79 -9.91 -2.68
C LEU A 53 2.82 -8.74 -2.65
N ILE A 54 2.20 -8.49 -1.49
CA ILE A 54 1.35 -7.32 -1.29
C ILE A 54 2.22 -6.08 -1.12
N MET A 55 2.19 -5.18 -2.09
CA MET A 55 2.94 -3.93 -2.06
C MET A 55 2.29 -2.91 -1.12
N ALA A 56 0.97 -2.79 -1.18
CA ALA A 56 0.20 -1.92 -0.29
C ALA A 56 -1.23 -2.45 -0.12
N ALA A 57 -1.75 -2.38 1.10
CA ALA A 57 -3.16 -2.58 1.39
C ALA A 57 -3.84 -1.25 1.80
N SER A 58 -5.07 -1.05 1.35
CA SER A 58 -5.93 0.06 1.77
C SER A 58 -6.19 0.05 3.29
N PRO A 59 -6.49 1.20 3.91
CA PRO A 59 -6.76 1.26 5.35
C PRO A 59 -7.88 0.31 5.79
N LEU A 60 -8.95 0.19 5.01
CA LEU A 60 -10.05 -0.71 5.32
C LEU A 60 -9.63 -2.18 5.22
N ALA A 61 -8.86 -2.57 4.20
CA ALA A 61 -8.39 -3.95 4.07
C ALA A 61 -7.49 -4.36 5.26
N LYS A 62 -6.61 -3.45 5.71
CA LYS A 62 -5.79 -3.66 6.91
C LYS A 62 -6.66 -3.86 8.16
N LYS A 63 -7.65 -2.98 8.35
CA LYS A 63 -8.53 -3.01 9.53
C LYS A 63 -9.47 -4.22 9.55
N LYS A 64 -10.09 -4.55 8.41
CA LYS A 64 -11.14 -5.56 8.30
C LYS A 64 -10.60 -6.98 8.27
N TYR A 65 -9.45 -7.17 7.63
CA TYR A 65 -8.91 -8.50 7.31
C TYR A 65 -7.48 -8.72 7.82
N GLY A 66 -6.90 -7.76 8.55
CA GLY A 66 -5.56 -7.91 9.12
C GLY A 66 -4.43 -7.93 8.07
N LEU A 67 -4.70 -7.45 6.84
CA LEU A 67 -3.66 -7.38 5.81
C LEU A 67 -2.55 -6.42 6.28
N HIS A 68 -1.32 -6.74 5.91
CA HIS A 68 -0.17 -5.87 6.11
C HIS A 68 0.68 -5.83 4.84
N ASN A 69 1.48 -4.78 4.69
CA ASN A 69 2.37 -4.67 3.55
C ASN A 69 3.44 -5.78 3.66
N VAL A 70 3.96 -6.25 2.53
CA VAL A 70 4.99 -7.31 2.43
C VAL A 70 4.49 -8.71 2.82
N MET A 71 3.19 -8.91 3.00
CA MET A 71 2.61 -10.26 3.14
C MET A 71 2.58 -11.01 1.79
N ARG A 72 2.55 -12.35 1.83
CA ARG A 72 2.43 -13.17 0.62
C ARG A 72 0.97 -13.35 0.22
N ALA A 73 0.76 -13.50 -1.08
CA ALA A 73 -0.56 -13.72 -1.66
C ALA A 73 -1.22 -15.03 -1.19
N ARG A 74 -0.43 -16.05 -0.84
CA ARG A 74 -0.92 -17.31 -0.27
C ARG A 74 -1.50 -17.16 1.13
N ASP A 75 -1.13 -16.08 1.83
CA ASP A 75 -1.59 -15.79 3.19
C ASP A 75 -2.80 -14.83 3.17
N LEU A 76 -3.30 -14.46 1.99
CA LEU A 76 -4.52 -13.65 1.86
C LEU A 76 -5.75 -14.48 2.25
N PRO A 77 -6.78 -13.82 2.82
CA PRO A 77 -8.07 -14.47 3.01
C PRO A 77 -8.62 -14.97 1.68
N SER A 78 -9.30 -16.11 1.71
CA SER A 78 -10.01 -16.66 0.56
C SER A 78 -11.12 -15.71 0.09
N LYS A 79 -11.59 -15.88 -1.15
CA LYS A 79 -12.68 -15.05 -1.67
C LYS A 79 -13.99 -15.21 -0.88
N LYS A 80 -14.17 -16.32 -0.16
CA LYS A 80 -15.32 -16.53 0.75
C LYS A 80 -15.19 -15.70 2.02
N GLU A 81 -13.98 -15.57 2.57
CA GLU A 81 -13.71 -14.79 3.78
C GLU A 81 -13.67 -13.28 3.48
N ALA A 82 -13.16 -12.89 2.31
CA ALA A 82 -13.01 -11.52 1.86
C ALA A 82 -13.66 -11.27 0.48
N PRO A 83 -15.00 -11.30 0.38
CA PRO A 83 -15.70 -11.14 -0.90
C PRO A 83 -15.52 -9.74 -1.51
N ASP A 84 -15.38 -8.70 -0.69
CA ASP A 84 -15.19 -7.31 -1.11
C ASP A 84 -13.72 -6.90 -1.27
N LEU A 85 -12.75 -7.78 -0.99
CA LEU A 85 -11.34 -7.49 -1.23
C LEU A 85 -11.06 -7.49 -2.74
N ILE A 86 -10.61 -6.33 -3.22
CA ILE A 86 -10.17 -6.11 -4.59
C ILE A 86 -8.66 -6.27 -4.65
N LEU A 87 -8.17 -7.14 -5.54
CA LEU A 87 -6.74 -7.29 -5.81
C LEU A 87 -6.43 -6.66 -7.16
N VAL A 88 -5.38 -5.84 -7.21
CA VAL A 88 -4.97 -5.13 -8.42
C VAL A 88 -3.48 -5.29 -8.67
N ASP A 89 -3.12 -5.41 -9.94
CA ASP A 89 -1.73 -5.36 -10.38
C ASP A 89 -1.18 -3.92 -10.29
N PRO A 90 0.13 -3.74 -10.06
CA PRO A 90 0.72 -2.42 -9.88
C PRO A 90 0.90 -1.66 -11.19
N HIS A 91 0.55 -0.37 -11.21
CA HIS A 91 0.83 0.53 -12.33
C HIS A 91 1.96 1.51 -11.99
N MET A 92 3.22 1.09 -12.17
CA MET A 92 4.39 1.88 -11.74
C MET A 92 4.47 3.28 -12.38
N ASN A 93 4.13 3.41 -13.66
CA ASN A 93 4.09 4.72 -14.34
C ASN A 93 3.06 5.68 -13.73
N LEU A 94 1.93 5.15 -13.25
CA LEU A 94 0.95 5.96 -12.50
C LEU A 94 1.55 6.47 -11.20
N TYR A 95 2.22 5.60 -10.45
CA TYR A 95 2.79 5.94 -9.15
C TYR A 95 3.87 7.01 -9.26
N ILE A 96 4.75 6.89 -10.26
CA ILE A 96 5.78 7.89 -10.56
C ILE A 96 5.11 9.23 -10.88
N LYS A 97 4.09 9.24 -11.74
CA LYS A 97 3.33 10.47 -12.09
C LYS A 97 2.64 11.12 -10.89
N ARG A 98 2.21 10.35 -9.88
CA ARG A 98 1.52 10.84 -8.69
C ARG A 98 2.48 11.34 -7.59
N SER A 99 3.74 10.91 -7.63
CA SER A 99 4.76 11.26 -6.64
C SER A 99 5.66 12.43 -7.08
N MET A 100 5.57 12.84 -8.36
CA MET A 100 6.16 14.08 -8.88
C MET A 100 5.18 15.24 -8.69
#